data_AF-A0A7C7KZ67-F1
#
_entry.id   AF-A0A7C7KZ67-F1
#
_cell.length_a   1.000
_cell.length_b   1.000
_cell.length_c   1.000
_cell.angle_alpha   90.00
_cell.angle_beta   90.00
_cell.angle_gamma   90.00
#
_symmetry.space_group_name_H-M   'P 1'
#
loop_
_entity.id
_entity.type
_entity.pdbx_description
1 polymer ?
#
loop_
_entity_poly.entity_id
_entity_poly.type
_entity_poly.pdbx_seq_one_letter_code
_entity_poly.pdbx_strand_id
1 'polypeptide(L)'
;MGTHLERSKLGSRSQPQLQRATLAQLLERSVPYEWWRAPFDPKLRILTWFAGAALLAHLLFLLTLPWLLEASDSDFFLIFRGTLHGLLFWVADRVPLLLGLNLLALLSYLWLVWRTRGLRASRLEWHWAAFGEVVAGAAGAFPLAASLAIILVNLILWIVIICLGVLFGLLTLWLLGAFFGALLEG
;
A
#
# COMPACT_ATOMS: atom_id res chain seq x y z
N MET A 1 -24.51 50.13 -49.32
CA MET A 1 -25.94 49.83 -49.08
C MET A 1 -25.99 48.42 -48.50
N GLY A 2 -26.38 48.27 -47.21
CA GLY A 2 -26.53 46.95 -46.55
C GLY A 2 -25.60 46.65 -45.37
N THR A 3 -25.89 47.26 -44.21
CA THR A 3 -25.84 46.70 -42.82
C THR A 3 -24.60 45.87 -42.41
N HIS A 4 -23.61 46.31 -41.62
CA HIS A 4 -23.64 46.96 -40.30
C HIS A 4 -24.90 46.63 -39.47
N LEU A 5 -24.83 45.60 -38.62
CA LEU A 5 -25.46 45.48 -37.28
C LEU A 5 -25.60 44.00 -36.86
N GLU A 6 -24.53 43.35 -36.38
CA GLU A 6 -24.71 42.12 -35.59
C GLU A 6 -23.51 41.77 -34.66
N ARG A 7 -22.90 42.79 -34.02
CA ARG A 7 -21.80 42.60 -33.05
C ARG A 7 -22.10 43.11 -31.64
N SER A 8 -23.37 43.11 -31.22
CA SER A 8 -23.78 43.66 -29.91
C SER A 8 -24.56 42.70 -29.02
N LYS A 9 -24.22 41.41 -29.04
CA LYS A 9 -24.64 40.45 -28.00
C LYS A 9 -23.46 39.69 -27.41
N LEU A 10 -22.34 40.39 -27.20
CA LEU A 10 -21.43 40.00 -26.11
C LEU A 10 -22.13 40.39 -24.82
N GLY A 11 -22.86 39.42 -24.28
CA GLY A 11 -23.49 39.53 -22.98
C GLY A 11 -22.48 40.04 -21.97
N SER A 12 -22.81 41.17 -21.37
CA SER A 12 -22.26 41.63 -20.11
C SER A 12 -22.52 40.54 -19.06
N ARG A 13 -21.67 39.51 -19.03
CA ARG A 13 -21.43 38.78 -17.79
C ARG A 13 -20.81 39.81 -16.87
N SER A 14 -21.66 40.41 -16.05
CA SER A 14 -21.31 41.13 -14.85
C SER A 14 -20.14 40.40 -14.20
N GLN A 15 -18.93 40.93 -14.41
CA GLN A 15 -17.84 40.64 -13.50
C GLN A 15 -18.43 40.93 -12.11
N PRO A 16 -18.43 39.95 -11.18
CA PRO A 16 -18.91 40.23 -9.85
C PRO A 16 -18.09 41.43 -9.39
N GLN A 17 -18.77 42.56 -9.19
CA GLN A 17 -18.16 43.75 -8.63
C GLN A 17 -17.47 43.26 -7.37
N LEU A 18 -16.14 43.25 -7.38
CA LEU A 18 -15.32 43.12 -6.19
C LEU A 18 -15.71 44.32 -5.33
N GLN A 19 -16.78 44.16 -4.54
CA GLN A 19 -17.14 45.07 -3.47
C GLN A 19 -15.84 45.31 -2.72
N ARG A 20 -15.42 46.58 -2.69
CA ARG A 20 -14.25 47.02 -1.93
C ARG A 20 -14.56 46.75 -0.47
N ALA A 21 -14.32 45.52 -0.03
CA ALA A 21 -14.43 45.13 1.36
C ALA A 21 -13.43 46.00 2.11
N THR A 22 -13.91 46.74 3.11
CA THR A 22 -13.03 47.58 3.93
C THR A 22 -12.06 46.67 4.70
N LEU A 23 -10.86 47.17 5.01
CA LEU A 23 -9.87 46.43 5.78
C LEU A 23 -10.47 45.89 7.10
N ALA A 24 -11.36 46.68 7.72
CA ALA A 24 -12.12 46.27 8.90
C ALA A 24 -13.00 45.03 8.64
N GLN A 25 -13.75 44.99 7.54
CA GLN A 25 -14.57 43.83 7.15
C GLN A 25 -13.72 42.60 6.80
N LEU A 26 -12.52 42.79 6.25
CA LEU A 26 -11.58 41.71 5.99
C LEU A 26 -10.98 41.16 7.29
N LEU A 27 -10.65 42.03 8.25
CA LEU A 27 -10.17 41.63 9.57
C LEU A 27 -11.27 40.92 10.39
N GLU A 28 -12.51 41.40 10.30
CA GLU A 28 -13.67 40.81 10.98
C GLU A 28 -14.04 39.43 10.39
N ARG A 29 -13.76 39.20 9.10
CA ARG A 29 -13.85 37.88 8.45
C ARG A 29 -12.58 37.04 8.57
N SER A 30 -11.47 37.61 9.03
CA SER A 30 -10.23 36.87 9.17
C SER A 30 -10.33 35.99 10.41
N VAL A 31 -10.41 34.68 10.20
CA VAL A 31 -10.36 33.71 11.28
C VAL A 31 -8.91 33.72 11.81
N PRO A 32 -8.69 33.85 13.13
CA PRO A 32 -7.36 33.74 13.72
C PRO A 32 -6.68 32.47 13.22
N TYR A 33 -5.41 32.57 12.80
CA TYR A 33 -4.68 31.45 12.19
C TYR A 33 -4.70 30.18 13.07
N GLU A 34 -4.71 30.37 14.38
CA GLU A 34 -4.79 29.32 15.41
C GLU A 34 -6.08 28.47 15.32
N TRP A 35 -7.15 29.02 14.77
CA TRP A 35 -8.48 28.41 14.69
C TRP A 35 -8.77 27.89 13.28
N TRP A 36 -7.92 28.24 12.32
CA TRP A 36 -8.01 27.75 10.96
C TRP A 36 -7.67 26.26 10.91
N ARG A 37 -8.65 25.45 10.50
CA ARG A 37 -8.46 24.03 10.25
C ARG A 37 -8.03 23.87 8.80
N ALA A 38 -6.74 23.63 8.58
CA ALA A 38 -6.25 23.30 7.25
C ALA A 38 -6.94 22.01 6.77
N PRO A 39 -7.41 21.96 5.51
CA PRO A 39 -7.85 20.72 4.91
C PRO A 39 -6.70 19.72 4.94
N PHE A 40 -7.01 18.48 5.31
CA PHE A 40 -5.99 17.43 5.39
C PHE A 40 -5.41 17.17 3.99
N ASP A 41 -4.09 17.09 3.87
CA ASP A 41 -3.46 16.81 2.57
C ASP A 41 -4.02 15.50 1.99
N PRO A 42 -4.59 15.52 0.77
CA PRO A 42 -5.17 14.32 0.16
C PRO A 42 -4.16 13.18 0.00
N LYS A 43 -2.88 13.48 -0.24
CA LYS A 43 -1.83 12.45 -0.34
C LYS A 43 -1.56 11.82 1.02
N LEU A 44 -1.40 12.64 2.06
CA LEU A 44 -1.18 12.16 3.42
C LEU A 44 -2.36 11.32 3.89
N ARG A 45 -3.59 11.75 3.61
CA ARG A 45 -4.80 10.98 3.94
C ARG A 45 -4.76 9.58 3.34
N ILE A 46 -4.41 9.45 2.06
CA ILE A 46 -4.32 8.14 1.39
C ILE A 46 -3.21 7.29 2.04
N LEU A 47 -2.04 7.88 2.28
CA LEU A 47 -0.94 7.18 2.94
C LEU A 47 -1.31 6.73 4.36
N THR A 48 -2.03 7.54 5.12
CA THR A 48 -2.50 7.18 6.47
C THR A 48 -3.49 6.02 6.43
N TRP A 49 -4.37 5.96 5.42
CA TRP A 49 -5.22 4.78 5.20
C TRP A 49 -4.40 3.52 4.91
N PHE A 50 -3.40 3.62 4.04
CA PHE A 50 -2.49 2.51 3.78
C PHE A 50 -1.68 2.11 5.01
N ALA A 51 -1.29 3.06 5.85
CA ALA A 51 -0.61 2.79 7.10
C ALA A 51 -1.50 1.98 8.06
N GLY A 52 -2.76 2.37 8.22
CA GLY A 52 -3.73 1.59 9.00
C GLY A 52 -3.91 0.16 8.46
N ALA A 53 -4.01 0.02 7.13
CA ALA A 53 -4.08 -1.30 6.49
C ALA A 53 -2.79 -2.12 6.70
N ALA A 54 -1.62 -1.48 6.64
CA ALA A 54 -0.32 -2.11 6.86
C ALA A 54 -0.16 -2.58 8.31
N LEU A 55 -0.60 -1.79 9.30
CA LEU A 55 -0.62 -2.19 10.72
C LEU A 55 -1.50 -3.44 10.93
N LEU A 56 -2.69 -3.47 10.32
CA LEU A 56 -3.57 -4.64 10.38
C LEU A 56 -2.94 -5.86 9.69
N ALA A 57 -2.35 -5.68 8.50
CA ALA A 57 -1.67 -6.75 7.79
C ALA A 57 -0.48 -7.29 8.59
N HIS A 58 0.27 -6.41 9.25
CA HIS A 58 1.39 -6.80 10.10
C HIS A 58 0.91 -7.57 11.34
N LEU A 59 -0.21 -7.18 11.96
CA LEU A 59 -0.83 -7.95 13.05
C LEU A 59 -1.27 -9.34 12.58
N LEU A 60 -1.91 -9.45 11.42
CA LEU A 60 -2.29 -10.74 10.83
C LEU A 60 -1.05 -11.60 10.55
N PHE A 61 0.03 -11.01 10.04
CA PHE A 61 1.29 -11.70 9.82
C PHE A 61 1.92 -12.22 11.12
N LEU A 62 1.89 -11.44 12.20
CA LEU A 62 2.37 -11.90 13.51
C LEU A 62 1.51 -13.06 14.05
N LEU A 63 0.20 -13.07 13.77
CA LEU A 63 -0.70 -14.16 14.15
C LEU A 63 -0.44 -15.45 13.35
N THR A 64 -0.12 -15.33 12.06
CA THR A 64 0.20 -16.49 11.20
C THR A 64 1.66 -16.93 11.30
N LEU A 65 2.50 -16.19 12.01
CA LEU A 65 3.93 -16.44 12.15
C LEU A 65 4.28 -17.89 12.58
N PRO A 66 3.61 -18.52 13.57
CA PRO A 66 3.93 -19.89 13.96
C PRO A 66 3.73 -20.89 12.82
N TRP A 67 2.65 -20.72 12.05
CA TRP A 67 2.37 -21.55 10.88
C TRP A 67 3.37 -21.27 9.76
N LEU A 68 3.77 -20.01 9.55
CA LEU A 68 4.82 -19.67 8.59
C LEU A 68 6.18 -20.27 8.97
N LEU A 69 6.52 -20.33 10.25
CA LEU A 69 7.75 -20.96 10.73
C LEU A 69 7.75 -22.47 10.42
N GLU A 70 6.66 -23.16 10.74
CA GLU A 70 6.51 -24.58 10.43
C GLU A 70 6.56 -24.83 8.90
N ALA A 71 5.85 -24.02 8.12
CA ALA A 71 5.85 -24.12 6.67
C ALA A 71 7.22 -23.79 6.05
N SER A 72 7.98 -22.86 6.65
CA SER A 72 9.32 -22.51 6.18
C SER A 72 10.31 -23.66 6.28
N ASP A 73 10.04 -24.64 7.16
CA ASP A 73 10.86 -25.84 7.31
C ASP A 73 10.45 -27.00 6.39
N SER A 74 9.44 -26.82 5.56
CA SER A 74 9.06 -27.82 4.56
C SER A 74 10.02 -27.84 3.36
N ASP A 75 10.09 -28.98 2.67
CA ASP A 75 10.84 -29.15 1.42
C ASP A 75 10.27 -28.32 0.25
N PHE A 76 9.17 -27.59 0.49
CA PHE A 76 8.62 -26.65 -0.47
C PHE A 76 9.57 -25.49 -0.79
N PHE A 77 10.44 -25.08 0.13
CA PHE A 77 11.39 -24.00 -0.11
C PHE A 77 12.69 -24.51 -0.71
N LEU A 78 12.84 -24.34 -2.02
CA LEU A 78 14.00 -24.82 -2.79
C LEU A 78 15.26 -23.97 -2.55
N ILE A 79 15.08 -22.66 -2.42
CA ILE A 79 16.15 -21.66 -2.24
C ILE A 79 15.70 -20.67 -1.15
N PHE A 80 16.67 -20.08 -0.42
CA PHE A 80 16.44 -19.11 0.65
C PHE A 80 15.65 -19.62 1.86
N ARG A 81 15.49 -20.94 2.01
CA ARG A 81 14.88 -21.56 3.21
C ARG A 81 15.49 -21.02 4.51
N GLY A 82 16.83 -21.10 4.63
CA GLY A 82 17.53 -20.61 5.82
C GLY A 82 17.36 -19.11 6.06
N THR A 83 17.29 -18.30 4.99
CA THR A 83 17.07 -16.85 5.09
C THR A 83 15.65 -16.53 5.57
N LEU A 84 14.64 -17.20 5.01
CA LEU A 84 13.25 -17.03 5.42
C LEU A 84 13.06 -17.48 6.87
N HIS A 85 13.55 -18.68 7.21
CA HIS A 85 13.46 -19.22 8.56
C HIS A 85 14.17 -18.33 9.57
N GLY A 86 15.39 -17.87 9.26
CA GLY A 86 16.13 -16.95 10.13
C GLY A 86 15.43 -15.60 10.32
N LEU A 87 14.82 -15.05 9.26
CA LEU A 87 14.04 -13.82 9.35
C LEU A 87 12.78 -14.01 10.20
N LEU A 88 12.02 -15.09 9.96
CA LEU A 88 10.82 -15.41 10.73
C LEU A 88 11.15 -15.67 12.20
N PHE A 89 12.27 -16.34 12.48
CA PHE A 89 12.74 -16.59 13.84
C PHE A 89 13.16 -15.28 14.54
N TRP A 90 13.86 -14.40 13.83
CA TRP A 90 14.21 -13.07 14.33
C TRP A 90 12.97 -12.23 14.68
N VAL A 91 11.92 -12.33 13.86
CA VAL A 91 10.62 -11.72 14.14
C VAL A 91 9.95 -12.39 15.33
N ALA A 92 9.97 -13.72 15.41
CA ALA A 92 9.35 -14.51 16.47
C ALA A 92 9.87 -14.14 17.86
N ASP A 93 11.19 -14.02 17.98
CA ASP A 93 11.89 -13.56 19.19
C ASP A 93 11.42 -12.17 19.66
N ARG A 94 10.96 -11.33 18.73
CA ARG A 94 10.48 -9.96 19.00
C ARG A 94 8.97 -9.81 18.98
N VAL A 95 8.21 -10.89 18.78
CA VAL A 95 6.73 -10.86 18.72
C VAL A 95 6.10 -10.08 19.88
N PRO A 96 6.43 -10.30 21.16
CA PRO A 96 5.74 -9.57 22.25
C PRO A 96 5.96 -8.05 22.16
N LEU A 97 7.17 -7.63 21.78
CA LEU A 97 7.51 -6.22 21.57
C LEU A 97 6.79 -5.65 20.33
N LEU A 98 6.86 -6.36 19.20
CA LEU A 98 6.24 -5.94 17.93
C LEU A 98 4.72 -5.89 18.03
N LEU A 99 4.11 -6.82 18.76
CA LEU A 99 2.68 -6.85 19.02
C LEU A 99 2.26 -5.63 19.87
N GLY A 100 3.00 -5.35 20.96
CA GLY A 100 2.75 -4.18 21.79
C GLY A 100 2.86 -2.87 21.01
N LEU A 101 3.92 -2.72 20.20
CA LEU A 101 4.12 -1.54 19.36
C LEU A 101 3.04 -1.40 18.28
N ASN A 102 2.66 -2.48 17.59
CA ASN A 102 1.58 -2.46 16.60
C ASN A 102 0.23 -2.11 17.23
N LEU A 103 -0.07 -2.65 18.41
CA LEU A 103 -1.33 -2.36 19.10
C LEU A 103 -1.39 -0.90 19.54
N LEU A 104 -0.29 -0.36 20.07
CA LEU A 104 -0.20 1.06 20.40
C LEU A 104 -0.35 1.94 19.17
N ALA A 105 0.33 1.60 18.07
CA ALA A 105 0.21 2.31 16.78
C ALA A 105 -1.22 2.23 16.21
N LEU A 106 -1.89 1.08 16.32
CA LEU A 106 -3.26 0.93 15.87
C LEU A 106 -4.22 1.75 16.73
N LEU A 107 -4.01 1.79 18.05
CA LEU A 107 -4.81 2.63 18.95
C LEU A 107 -4.60 4.13 18.67
N SER A 108 -3.36 4.57 18.44
CA SER A 108 -3.07 5.95 18.08
C SER A 108 -3.64 6.31 16.70
N TYR A 109 -3.57 5.41 15.72
CA TYR A 109 -4.24 5.54 14.43
C TYR A 109 -5.76 5.70 14.59
N LEU A 110 -6.42 4.81 15.34
CA LEU A 110 -7.87 4.88 15.58
C LEU A 110 -8.27 6.16 16.30
N TRP A 111 -7.47 6.57 17.30
CA TRP A 111 -7.65 7.84 18.00
C TRP A 111 -7.55 9.03 17.04
N LEU A 112 -6.56 9.02 16.14
CA LEU A 112 -6.35 10.04 15.14
C LEU A 112 -7.52 10.10 14.15
N VAL A 113 -7.99 8.97 13.65
CA VAL A 113 -9.16 8.87 12.76
C VAL A 113 -10.42 9.39 13.45
N TRP A 114 -10.64 9.01 14.72
CA TRP A 114 -11.79 9.47 15.51
C TRP A 114 -11.74 10.98 15.74
N ARG A 115 -10.60 11.53 16.19
CA ARG A 115 -10.42 12.96 16.46
C ARG A 115 -10.53 13.82 15.21
N THR A 116 -10.00 13.36 14.08
CA THR A 116 -10.03 14.08 12.80
C THR A 116 -11.33 13.88 12.00
N ARG A 117 -12.32 13.18 12.60
CA ARG A 117 -13.60 12.81 11.96
C ARG A 117 -13.39 12.15 10.59
N GLY A 118 -12.48 11.17 10.54
CA GLY A 118 -12.12 10.49 9.32
C GLY A 118 -11.16 11.28 8.43
N LEU A 119 -10.14 11.93 9.01
CA LEU A 119 -9.07 12.62 8.29
C LEU A 119 -9.57 13.79 7.41
N ARG A 120 -10.63 14.50 7.82
CA ARG A 120 -11.28 15.53 6.98
C ARG A 120 -10.71 16.93 7.18
N ALA A 121 -10.40 17.34 8.42
CA ALA A 121 -9.81 18.64 8.72
C ALA A 121 -9.08 18.58 10.06
N SER A 122 -7.86 19.10 10.14
CA SER A 122 -7.07 19.03 11.38
C SER A 122 -6.09 20.19 11.54
N ARG A 123 -5.61 20.39 12.77
CA ARG A 123 -4.49 21.28 13.06
C ARG A 123 -3.18 20.69 12.54
N LEU A 124 -2.15 21.52 12.39
CA LEU A 124 -0.83 21.09 11.90
C LEU A 124 -0.23 19.93 12.73
N GLU A 125 -0.46 19.93 14.04
CA GLU A 125 -0.03 18.87 14.97
C GLU A 125 -0.51 17.46 14.54
N TRP A 126 -1.74 17.36 14.01
CA TRP A 126 -2.31 16.09 13.58
C TRP A 126 -1.77 15.62 12.23
N HIS A 127 -1.18 16.52 11.43
CA HIS A 127 -0.46 16.13 10.22
C HIS A 127 0.86 15.44 10.59
N TRP A 128 1.55 15.96 11.60
CA TRP A 128 2.76 15.33 12.14
C TRP A 128 2.45 13.96 12.76
N ALA A 129 1.36 13.86 13.52
CA ALA A 129 0.91 12.56 14.06
C ALA A 129 0.60 11.57 12.94
N ALA A 130 -0.11 11.98 11.89
CA ALA A 130 -0.41 11.11 10.76
C ALA A 130 0.83 10.73 9.94
N PHE A 131 1.83 11.61 9.84
CA PHE A 131 3.13 11.25 9.26
C PHE A 131 3.84 10.20 10.10
N GLY A 132 3.84 10.35 11.43
CA GLY A 132 4.36 9.34 12.36
C GLY A 132 3.71 7.98 12.17
N GLU A 133 2.38 7.94 12.02
CA GLU A 133 1.64 6.71 11.72
C GLU A 133 2.05 6.08 10.39
N VAL A 134 2.26 6.89 9.35
CA VAL A 134 2.74 6.40 8.05
C VAL A 134 4.11 5.76 8.16
N VAL A 135 5.03 6.37 8.91
CA VAL A 135 6.36 5.82 9.15
C VAL A 135 6.28 4.51 9.95
N ALA A 136 5.45 4.47 10.99
CA ALA A 136 5.23 3.27 11.80
C ALA A 136 4.64 2.11 10.96
N GLY A 137 3.61 2.40 10.18
CA GLY A 137 2.99 1.43 9.26
C GLY A 137 3.97 0.94 8.19
N ALA A 138 4.79 1.83 7.62
CA ALA A 138 5.80 1.47 6.63
C ALA A 138 6.92 0.60 7.24
N ALA A 139 7.38 0.92 8.45
CA ALA A 139 8.38 0.12 9.17
C ALA A 139 7.85 -1.30 9.47
N GLY A 140 6.57 -1.40 9.88
CA GLY A 140 5.90 -2.68 10.08
C GLY A 140 5.67 -3.50 8.81
N ALA A 141 5.49 -2.83 7.67
CA ALA A 141 5.30 -3.50 6.39
C ALA A 141 6.58 -4.14 5.84
N PHE A 142 7.76 -3.70 6.26
CA PHE A 142 9.04 -4.19 5.76
C PHE A 142 9.27 -5.70 5.98
N PRO A 143 9.20 -6.26 7.21
CA PRO A 143 9.39 -7.70 7.42
C PRO A 143 8.33 -8.55 6.68
N LEU A 144 7.11 -8.05 6.60
CA LEU A 144 6.02 -8.66 5.84
C LEU A 144 6.34 -8.70 4.33
N ALA A 145 6.79 -7.58 3.76
CA ALA A 145 7.16 -7.47 2.36
C ALA A 145 8.38 -8.33 2.01
N ALA A 146 9.39 -8.36 2.88
CA ALA A 146 10.57 -9.22 2.70
C ALA A 146 10.18 -10.71 2.71
N SER A 147 9.34 -11.14 3.65
CA SER A 147 8.85 -12.52 3.73
C SER A 147 8.04 -12.90 2.48
N LEU A 148 7.11 -12.02 2.06
CA LEU A 148 6.32 -12.22 0.85
C LEU A 148 7.18 -12.29 -0.41
N ALA A 149 8.22 -11.45 -0.51
CA ALA A 149 9.13 -11.46 -1.65
C ALA A 149 9.85 -12.81 -1.77
N ILE A 150 10.34 -13.37 -0.66
CA ILE A 150 11.01 -14.67 -0.66
C ILE A 150 10.03 -15.78 -1.07
N ILE A 151 8.81 -15.78 -0.52
CA ILE A 151 7.75 -16.75 -0.86
C ILE A 151 7.41 -16.66 -2.36
N LEU A 152 7.28 -15.45 -2.90
CA LEU A 152 6.96 -15.23 -4.30
C LEU A 152 8.07 -15.73 -5.22
N VAL A 153 9.33 -15.46 -4.90
CA VAL A 153 10.48 -15.98 -5.65
C VAL A 153 10.47 -17.51 -5.65
N ASN A 154 10.21 -18.14 -4.50
CA ASN A 154 10.12 -19.59 -4.42
C ASN A 154 8.97 -20.16 -5.28
N LEU A 155 7.81 -19.50 -5.28
CA LEU A 155 6.67 -19.90 -6.11
C LEU A 155 7.01 -19.81 -7.61
N ILE A 156 7.69 -18.74 -8.02
CA ILE A 156 8.13 -18.56 -9.41
C ILE A 156 9.09 -19.70 -9.81
N LEU A 157 10.02 -20.08 -8.94
CA LEU A 157 10.94 -21.18 -9.20
C LEU A 157 10.20 -22.51 -9.41
N TRP A 158 9.19 -22.80 -8.58
CA TRP A 158 8.35 -23.99 -8.76
C TRP A 158 7.62 -24.00 -10.09
N ILE A 159 7.05 -22.86 -10.51
CA ILE A 159 6.38 -22.73 -11.79
C ILE A 159 7.37 -23.04 -12.93
N VAL A 160 8.58 -22.50 -12.87
CA VAL A 160 9.63 -22.77 -13.87
C VAL A 160 10.00 -24.25 -13.90
N ILE A 161 10.21 -24.89 -12.75
CA ILE A 161 10.56 -26.31 -12.66
C ILE A 161 9.45 -27.19 -13.25
N ILE A 162 8.19 -26.92 -12.91
CA ILE A 162 7.04 -27.65 -13.45
C ILE A 162 6.95 -27.48 -14.97
N CYS A 163 7.10 -26.25 -15.47
CA CYS A 163 7.10 -25.99 -16.91
C CYS A 163 8.23 -26.74 -17.64
N LEU A 164 9.45 -26.74 -17.08
CA LEU A 164 10.58 -27.47 -17.66
C LEU A 164 10.35 -28.99 -17.61
N GLY A 165 9.80 -29.51 -16.52
CA GLY A 165 9.46 -30.93 -16.37
C GLY A 165 8.42 -31.37 -17.40
N VAL A 166 7.37 -30.57 -17.61
CA VAL A 166 6.35 -30.83 -18.64
C VAL A 166 6.97 -30.80 -20.04
N LEU A 167 7.79 -29.78 -20.34
CA LEU A 167 8.47 -29.67 -21.64
C LEU A 167 9.36 -30.87 -21.91
N PHE A 168 10.16 -31.27 -20.92
CA PHE A 168 11.05 -32.43 -21.03
C PHE A 168 10.27 -33.74 -21.20
N GLY A 169 9.15 -33.90 -20.48
CA GLY A 169 8.26 -35.05 -20.62
C GLY A 169 7.67 -35.16 -22.02
N LEU A 170 7.15 -34.04 -22.56
CA LEU A 170 6.63 -33.97 -23.93
C LEU A 170 7.72 -34.29 -24.97
N LEU A 171 8.91 -33.73 -24.81
CA LEU A 171 10.05 -34.00 -25.70
C LEU A 171 10.43 -35.48 -25.67
N THR A 172 10.46 -36.09 -24.49
CA THR A 172 10.81 -37.50 -24.31
C THR A 172 9.76 -38.39 -24.99
N LEU A 173 8.47 -38.11 -24.81
CA LEU A 173 7.39 -38.84 -25.48
C LEU A 173 7.46 -38.69 -27.00
N TRP A 174 7.77 -37.48 -27.49
CA TRP A 174 7.93 -37.23 -28.92
C TRP A 174 9.10 -38.02 -29.51
N LEU A 175 10.27 -38.01 -28.85
CA LEU A 175 11.44 -38.79 -29.26
C LEU A 175 11.17 -40.29 -29.24
N LEU A 176 10.48 -40.79 -28.21
CA LEU A 176 10.09 -42.18 -28.12
C LEU A 176 9.19 -42.56 -29.30
N GLY A 177 8.17 -41.75 -29.59
CA GLY A 177 7.26 -41.94 -30.70
C GLY A 177 8.00 -41.96 -32.05
N ALA A 178 8.94 -41.04 -32.26
CA ALA A 178 9.76 -40.99 -33.47
C ALA A 178 10.65 -42.24 -33.62
N PHE A 179 11.26 -42.69 -32.52
CA PHE A 179 12.09 -43.90 -32.50
C PHE A 179 11.28 -45.16 -32.83
N PHE A 180 10.10 -45.34 -32.20
CA PHE A 180 9.24 -46.49 -32.47
C PHE A 180 8.64 -46.44 -33.89
N GLY A 181 8.29 -45.26 -34.41
CA GLY A 181 7.86 -45.10 -35.80
C GLY A 181 8.94 -45.56 -36.78
N ALA A 182 10.18 -45.11 -36.59
CA ALA A 182 11.30 -45.52 -37.43
C ALA A 182 11.59 -47.04 -37.38
N LEU A 183 11.36 -47.69 -36.24
CA LEU A 183 11.56 -49.13 -36.08
C LEU A 183 10.47 -49.98 -36.74
N LEU A 184 9.27 -49.44 -36.95
CA LEU A 184 8.18 -50.13 -37.64
C LEU A 184 8.26 -49.99 -39.18
N GLU A 185 8.95 -48.95 -39.67
CA GLU A 185 9.10 -48.67 -41.10
C GLU A 185 10.33 -49.33 -41.74
N GLY A 186 11.32 -49.79 -40.94
CA GLY A 186 12.55 -50.45 -41.41
C GLY A 186 12.51 -51.97 -41.28
#